data_AF-A0A5C5V542-F1
#
_entry.id   AF-A0A5C5V542-F1
#
_cell.length_a   1.000
_cell.length_b   1.000
_cell.length_c   1.000
_cell.angle_alpha   90.00
_cell.angle_beta   90.00
_cell.angle_gamma   90.00
#
_symmetry.space_group_name_H-M   'P 1'
#
loop_
_entity.id
_entity.type
_entity.pdbx_description
1 polymer ?
#
loop_
_entity_poly.entity_id
_entity_poly.type
_entity_poly.pdbx_seq_one_letter_code
_entity_poly.pdbx_strand_id
1 'polypeptide(L)'
;MQSPLAEDVRAVVDYGLDLHRRLESQQKVDVEYEQAVLLDLLQRDSIVAVSSVRRDEQPLNYQYALSCWLDEIFTDCPQSTAAWNERKIEMHLFGANDRAWRFWHEAELALRRGDNDPLEVYYLCVALGFRGEMRSQPEKLNSWISRARVAVGDVDDLQVSLEAELPPSCEARPLRGERRMQTMIAAACVVGLIAAPFLTFVVVDWFGR
;
A
#
# COMPACT_ATOMS: atom_id res chain seq x y z
N MET A 1 -4.89 -18.58 -5.46
CA MET A 1 -5.39 -18.31 -6.83
C MET A 1 -4.57 -18.96 -7.99
N GLN A 2 -5.06 -20.01 -8.66
CA GLN A 2 -4.61 -20.45 -10.01
C GLN A 2 -5.79 -20.36 -11.01
N SER A 3 -6.31 -19.15 -11.21
CA SER A 3 -7.53 -18.89 -11.99
C SER A 3 -7.34 -17.71 -12.95
N PRO A 4 -8.16 -17.58 -14.01
CA PRO A 4 -8.12 -16.43 -14.92
C PRO A 4 -8.21 -15.06 -14.20
N LEU A 5 -8.89 -15.02 -13.05
CA LEU A 5 -8.92 -13.84 -12.18
C LEU A 5 -7.50 -13.45 -11.70
N ALA A 6 -6.67 -14.43 -11.33
CA ALA A 6 -5.32 -14.20 -10.85
C ALA A 6 -4.40 -13.60 -11.93
N GLU A 7 -4.60 -13.99 -13.18
CA GLU A 7 -3.87 -13.44 -14.31
C GLU A 7 -4.25 -11.99 -14.56
N ASP A 8 -5.55 -11.67 -14.55
CA ASP A 8 -6.02 -10.31 -14.76
C ASP A 8 -5.69 -9.37 -13.60
N VAL A 9 -5.82 -9.84 -12.34
CA VAL A 9 -5.38 -9.10 -11.15
C VAL A 9 -3.87 -8.82 -11.22
N ARG A 10 -3.07 -9.82 -11.60
CA ARG A 10 -1.61 -9.64 -11.78
C ARG A 10 -1.31 -8.63 -12.88
N ALA A 11 -2.00 -8.68 -14.01
CA ALA A 11 -1.80 -7.72 -15.09
C ALA A 11 -2.05 -6.27 -14.64
N VAL A 12 -3.12 -6.03 -13.87
CA VAL A 12 -3.42 -4.71 -13.30
C VAL A 12 -2.32 -4.28 -12.33
N VAL A 13 -1.91 -5.17 -11.42
CA VAL A 13 -0.90 -4.87 -10.39
C VAL A 13 0.47 -4.59 -11.02
N ASP A 14 0.92 -5.45 -11.94
CA ASP A 14 2.21 -5.30 -12.61
C ASP A 14 2.25 -4.00 -13.42
N TYR A 15 1.17 -3.69 -14.16
CA TYR A 15 1.07 -2.44 -14.92
C TYR A 15 1.07 -1.22 -14.00
N GLY A 16 0.27 -1.23 -12.93
CA GLY A 16 0.19 -0.14 -11.97
C GLY A 16 1.53 0.14 -11.29
N LEU A 17 2.25 -0.90 -10.87
CA LEU A 17 3.57 -0.78 -10.26
C LEU A 17 4.64 -0.31 -11.25
N ASP A 18 4.61 -0.78 -12.50
CA ASP A 18 5.52 -0.29 -13.53
C ASP A 18 5.29 1.18 -13.85
N LEU A 19 4.02 1.58 -14.04
CA LEU A 19 3.65 2.97 -14.26
C LEU A 19 4.08 3.86 -13.09
N HIS A 20 3.85 3.42 -11.85
CA HIS A 20 4.31 4.14 -10.67
C HIS A 20 5.83 4.35 -10.68
N ARG A 21 6.61 3.31 -10.98
CA ARG A 21 8.08 3.39 -11.10
C ARG A 21 8.51 4.35 -12.21
N ARG A 22 7.84 4.34 -13.37
CA ARG A 22 8.10 5.28 -14.48
C ARG A 22 7.85 6.73 -14.05
N LEU A 23 6.75 7.00 -13.35
CA LEU A 23 6.42 8.32 -12.81
C LEU A 23 7.43 8.79 -11.74
N GLU A 24 7.83 7.90 -10.83
CA GLU A 24 8.86 8.20 -9.82
C GLU A 24 10.21 8.56 -10.48
N SER A 25 10.56 7.90 -11.58
CA SER A 25 11.78 8.18 -12.35
C SER A 25 11.75 9.49 -13.15
N GLN A 26 10.69 10.30 -13.00
CA GLN A 26 10.46 11.55 -13.73
C GLN A 26 10.38 11.38 -15.25
N GLN A 27 10.04 10.17 -15.72
CA GLN A 27 9.74 9.96 -17.13
C GLN A 27 8.50 10.79 -17.51
N LYS A 28 8.54 11.43 -18.68
CA LYS A 28 7.35 12.09 -19.23
C LYS A 28 6.36 11.02 -19.67
N VAL A 29 5.26 10.93 -18.96
CA VAL A 29 4.20 9.94 -19.18
C VAL A 29 2.90 10.67 -19.51
N ASP A 30 2.14 10.13 -20.47
CA ASP A 30 0.80 10.59 -20.76
C ASP A 30 -0.19 9.93 -19.80
N VAL A 31 -0.55 10.64 -18.72
CA VAL A 31 -1.40 10.12 -17.66
C VAL A 31 -2.77 9.66 -18.19
N GLU A 32 -3.31 10.35 -19.21
CA GLU A 32 -4.64 10.07 -19.74
C GLU A 32 -4.64 8.73 -20.50
N TYR A 33 -3.61 8.52 -21.33
CA TYR A 33 -3.40 7.26 -22.03
C TYR A 33 -3.21 6.11 -21.05
N GLU A 34 -2.35 6.26 -20.05
CA GLU A 34 -2.04 5.20 -19.09
C GLU A 34 -3.24 4.86 -18.21
N GLN A 35 -4.05 5.86 -17.86
CA GLN A 35 -5.30 5.63 -17.15
C GLN A 35 -6.30 4.85 -17.99
N ALA A 36 -6.40 5.14 -19.30
CA ALA A 36 -7.26 4.38 -20.21
C ALA A 36 -6.84 2.90 -20.29
N VAL A 37 -5.53 2.62 -20.29
CA VAL A 37 -5.01 1.24 -20.24
C VAL A 37 -5.40 0.55 -18.93
N LEU A 38 -5.23 1.21 -17.78
CA LEU A 38 -5.65 0.65 -16.50
C LEU A 38 -7.16 0.40 -16.41
N LEU A 39 -7.98 1.28 -16.98
CA LEU A 39 -9.42 1.11 -17.07
C LEU A 39 -9.81 -0.12 -17.90
N ASP A 40 -9.16 -0.31 -19.05
CA ASP A 40 -9.36 -1.50 -19.90
C ASP A 40 -8.97 -2.79 -19.15
N LEU A 41 -7.83 -2.79 -18.45
CA LEU A 41 -7.39 -3.94 -17.64
C LEU A 41 -8.39 -4.27 -16.52
N LEU A 42 -8.93 -3.25 -15.84
CA LEU A 42 -9.93 -3.44 -14.78
C LEU A 42 -11.27 -3.98 -15.30
N GLN A 43 -11.62 -3.68 -16.54
CA GLN A 43 -12.90 -4.06 -17.16
C GLN A 43 -12.89 -5.45 -17.80
N ARG A 44 -11.80 -6.22 -17.68
CA ARG A 44 -11.73 -7.58 -18.19
C ARG A 44 -12.77 -8.50 -17.54
N ASP A 45 -13.30 -9.41 -18.36
CA ASP A 45 -14.44 -10.28 -18.01
C ASP A 45 -14.22 -11.10 -16.75
N SER A 46 -12.99 -11.56 -16.46
CA SER A 46 -12.74 -12.37 -15.25
C SER A 46 -12.95 -11.56 -13.96
N ILE A 47 -12.64 -10.26 -13.98
CA ILE A 47 -12.81 -9.36 -12.85
C ILE A 47 -14.30 -8.96 -12.71
N VAL A 48 -14.98 -8.75 -13.84
CA VAL A 48 -16.41 -8.38 -13.88
C VAL A 48 -17.30 -9.56 -13.48
N ALA A 49 -17.06 -10.75 -14.05
CA ALA A 49 -17.95 -11.90 -13.93
C ALA A 49 -18.06 -12.40 -12.49
N VAL A 50 -16.96 -12.44 -11.74
CA VAL A 50 -16.96 -12.95 -10.35
C VAL A 50 -17.67 -11.98 -9.40
N SER A 51 -17.76 -10.70 -9.75
CA SER A 51 -18.52 -9.69 -9.01
C SER A 51 -20.05 -9.92 -9.07
N SER A 52 -20.56 -10.91 -9.82
CA SER A 52 -22.01 -11.11 -10.06
C SER A 52 -22.62 -12.39 -9.45
N VAL A 53 -21.83 -13.22 -8.76
CA VAL A 53 -22.17 -14.66 -8.59
C VAL A 53 -23.07 -14.99 -7.39
N ARG A 54 -23.30 -14.10 -6.41
CA ARG A 54 -24.24 -14.38 -5.29
C ARG A 54 -25.41 -13.39 -5.25
N ARG A 55 -26.60 -13.90 -5.61
CA ARG A 55 -27.82 -13.11 -5.92
C ARG A 55 -28.54 -12.51 -4.70
N ASP A 56 -28.19 -12.91 -3.47
CA ASP A 56 -28.85 -12.44 -2.24
C ASP A 56 -27.95 -11.57 -1.34
N GLU A 57 -26.71 -11.32 -1.75
CA GLU A 57 -25.72 -10.62 -0.96
C GLU A 57 -25.08 -9.48 -1.76
N GLN A 58 -24.75 -8.37 -1.09
CA GLN A 58 -24.05 -7.26 -1.75
C GLN A 58 -22.76 -7.78 -2.40
N PRO A 59 -22.60 -7.66 -3.72
CA PRO A 59 -21.47 -8.23 -4.43
C PRO A 59 -20.17 -7.55 -4.02
N LEU A 60 -19.16 -8.35 -3.69
CA LEU A 60 -17.80 -7.87 -3.44
C LEU A 60 -17.14 -7.61 -4.79
N ASN A 61 -16.55 -6.43 -4.96
CA ASN A 61 -16.09 -5.98 -6.27
C ASN A 61 -14.56 -5.85 -6.31
N TYR A 62 -13.93 -6.78 -7.04
CA TYR A 62 -12.48 -6.79 -7.26
C TYR A 62 -11.99 -5.52 -7.97
N GLN A 63 -12.76 -5.00 -8.92
CA GLN A 63 -12.43 -3.76 -9.62
C GLN A 63 -12.40 -2.60 -8.64
N TYR A 64 -13.31 -2.59 -7.66
CA TYR A 64 -13.36 -1.56 -6.63
C TYR A 64 -12.11 -1.60 -5.74
N ALA A 65 -11.71 -2.79 -5.27
CA ALA A 65 -10.50 -2.95 -4.47
C ALA A 65 -9.24 -2.46 -5.21
N LEU A 66 -9.11 -2.84 -6.48
CA LEU A 66 -7.97 -2.46 -7.33
C LEU A 66 -8.01 -0.97 -7.68
N SER A 67 -9.17 -0.39 -8.00
CA SER A 67 -9.30 1.05 -8.28
C SER A 67 -8.92 1.89 -7.06
N CYS A 68 -9.34 1.48 -5.86
CA CYS A 68 -8.98 2.15 -4.61
C CYS A 68 -7.46 2.16 -4.40
N TRP A 69 -6.80 1.03 -4.64
CA TRP A 69 -5.35 0.92 -4.54
C TRP A 69 -4.62 1.77 -5.57
N LEU A 70 -4.98 1.68 -6.85
CA LEU A 70 -4.41 2.49 -7.93
C LEU A 70 -4.57 3.98 -7.62
N ASP A 71 -5.77 4.42 -7.26
CA ASP A 71 -6.00 5.82 -6.95
C ASP A 71 -5.25 6.28 -5.69
N GLU A 72 -4.96 5.42 -4.71
CA GLU A 72 -4.13 5.81 -3.58
C GLU A 72 -2.65 5.97 -3.99
N ILE A 73 -2.07 5.01 -4.71
CA ILE A 73 -0.66 5.09 -5.10
C ILE A 73 -0.36 6.27 -6.04
N PHE A 74 -1.29 6.62 -6.95
CA PHE A 74 -1.09 7.72 -7.89
C PHE A 74 -1.48 9.09 -7.33
N THR A 75 -2.41 9.15 -6.36
CA THR A 75 -2.64 10.38 -5.58
C THR A 75 -1.44 10.70 -4.68
N ASP A 76 -0.79 9.68 -4.12
CA ASP A 76 0.38 9.86 -3.23
C ASP A 76 1.68 10.15 -4.01
N CYS A 77 1.70 9.97 -5.34
CA CYS A 77 2.85 10.26 -6.20
C CYS A 77 2.86 11.75 -6.66
N PRO A 78 3.89 12.56 -6.33
CA PRO A 78 3.93 13.98 -6.68
C PRO A 78 3.82 14.28 -8.19
N GLN A 79 4.33 13.39 -9.04
CA GLN A 79 4.38 13.55 -10.49
C GLN A 79 3.01 13.36 -11.15
N SER A 80 2.13 12.54 -10.57
CA SER A 80 0.79 12.26 -11.09
C SER A 80 -0.33 12.90 -10.28
N THR A 81 -0.10 13.33 -9.03
CA THR A 81 -1.15 13.72 -8.08
C THR A 81 -2.14 14.73 -8.65
N ALA A 82 -1.69 15.76 -9.36
CA ALA A 82 -2.56 16.78 -9.93
C ALA A 82 -3.50 16.21 -11.01
N ALA A 83 -2.92 15.53 -12.01
CA ALA A 83 -3.68 14.93 -13.10
C ALA A 83 -4.61 13.80 -12.62
N TRP A 84 -4.15 12.98 -11.68
CA TRP A 84 -4.89 11.83 -11.16
C TRP A 84 -6.05 12.22 -10.25
N ASN A 85 -5.89 13.28 -9.45
CA ASN A 85 -6.96 13.74 -8.55
C ASN A 85 -8.18 14.27 -9.30
N GLU A 86 -8.00 14.85 -10.48
CA GLU A 86 -9.10 15.31 -11.33
C GLU A 86 -9.88 14.14 -11.95
N ARG A 87 -9.22 13.00 -12.13
CA ARG A 87 -9.75 11.84 -12.83
C ARG A 87 -9.37 10.58 -12.05
N LYS A 88 -10.01 10.37 -10.91
CA LYS A 88 -9.84 9.12 -10.17
C LYS A 88 -10.53 7.97 -10.89
N ILE A 89 -9.90 6.81 -10.93
CA ILE A 89 -10.48 5.58 -11.50
C ILE A 89 -11.76 5.21 -10.75
N GLU A 90 -11.77 5.34 -9.41
CA GLU A 90 -12.94 5.09 -8.57
C GLU A 90 -14.14 5.94 -9.02
N MET A 91 -13.91 7.24 -9.24
CA MET A 91 -14.95 8.17 -9.70
C MET A 91 -15.45 7.78 -11.10
N HIS A 92 -14.55 7.35 -11.98
CA HIS A 92 -14.90 6.94 -13.34
C HIS A 92 -15.75 5.66 -13.37
N LEU A 93 -15.39 4.64 -12.58
CA LEU A 93 -16.06 3.34 -12.59
C LEU A 93 -17.31 3.30 -11.70
N PHE A 94 -17.30 4.01 -10.58
CA PHE A 94 -18.31 3.86 -9.53
C PHE A 94 -19.10 5.15 -9.22
N GLY A 95 -18.72 6.28 -9.82
CA GLY A 95 -19.41 7.56 -9.61
C GLY A 95 -19.29 8.12 -8.19
N ALA A 96 -18.39 7.57 -7.37
CA ALA A 96 -18.17 7.93 -5.99
C ALA A 96 -16.67 8.00 -5.67
N ASN A 97 -16.32 8.71 -4.59
CA ASN A 97 -14.95 8.82 -4.07
C ASN A 97 -14.96 8.45 -2.58
N ASP A 98 -15.41 7.23 -2.31
CA ASP A 98 -15.66 6.65 -1.00
C ASP A 98 -14.58 5.62 -0.60
N ARG A 99 -13.48 5.53 -1.37
CA ARG A 99 -12.40 4.54 -1.20
C ARG A 99 -11.91 4.40 0.24
N ALA A 100 -11.91 5.50 0.98
CA ALA A 100 -11.33 5.55 2.32
C ALA A 100 -12.06 4.63 3.30
N TRP A 101 -13.39 4.54 3.25
CA TRP A 101 -14.20 3.76 4.19
C TRP A 101 -14.82 2.51 3.54
N ARG A 102 -15.29 2.65 2.29
CA ARG A 102 -16.02 1.57 1.60
C ARG A 102 -15.11 0.39 1.29
N PHE A 103 -13.82 0.64 1.00
CA PHE A 103 -12.83 -0.44 0.87
C PHE A 103 -12.82 -1.34 2.11
N TRP A 104 -12.72 -0.75 3.30
CA TRP A 104 -12.63 -1.50 4.55
C TRP A 104 -13.94 -2.19 4.91
N HIS A 105 -15.07 -1.58 4.54
CA HIS A 105 -16.37 -2.22 4.67
C HIS A 105 -16.46 -3.51 3.84
N GLU A 106 -16.09 -3.46 2.56
CA GLU A 106 -16.12 -4.63 1.68
C GLU A 106 -15.04 -5.66 2.06
N ALA A 107 -13.85 -5.22 2.50
CA ALA A 107 -12.78 -6.10 2.96
C ALA A 107 -13.16 -6.88 4.24
N GLU A 108 -13.82 -6.24 5.20
CA GLU A 108 -14.32 -6.92 6.41
C GLU A 108 -15.50 -7.86 6.09
N LEU A 109 -16.34 -7.49 5.11
CA LEU A 109 -17.40 -8.36 4.63
C LEU A 109 -16.84 -9.63 3.97
N ALA A 110 -15.83 -9.51 3.10
CA ALA A 110 -15.11 -10.64 2.50
C ALA A 110 -14.51 -11.57 3.56
N LEU A 111 -13.86 -10.98 4.57
CA LEU A 111 -13.26 -11.72 5.69
C LEU A 111 -14.32 -12.49 6.50
N ARG A 112 -15.49 -11.90 6.74
CA ARG A 112 -16.57 -12.54 7.51
C ARG A 112 -17.28 -13.64 6.73
N ARG A 113 -17.41 -13.48 5.42
CA ARG A 113 -18.02 -14.49 4.53
C ARG A 113 -17.12 -15.69 4.29
N GLY A 114 -15.80 -15.53 4.49
CA GLY A 114 -14.82 -16.54 4.09
C GLY A 114 -14.72 -16.66 2.57
N ASP A 115 -15.02 -15.58 1.85
CA ASP A 115 -14.88 -15.55 0.39
C ASP A 115 -13.39 -15.35 0.06
N ASN A 116 -12.70 -16.44 -0.28
CA ASN A 116 -11.24 -16.44 -0.46
C ASN A 116 -10.78 -15.54 -1.61
N ASP A 117 -11.39 -15.64 -2.79
CA ASP A 117 -10.96 -14.85 -3.96
C ASP A 117 -11.05 -13.33 -3.69
N PRO A 118 -12.18 -12.75 -3.21
CA PRO A 118 -12.22 -11.33 -2.87
C PRO A 118 -11.24 -10.98 -1.77
N LEU A 119 -11.18 -11.79 -0.70
CA LEU A 119 -10.30 -11.52 0.43
C LEU A 119 -8.83 -11.51 0.02
N GLU A 120 -8.40 -12.41 -0.88
CA GLU A 120 -7.06 -12.43 -1.47
C GLU A 120 -6.73 -11.10 -2.16
N VAL A 121 -7.66 -10.53 -2.94
CA VAL A 121 -7.45 -9.26 -3.64
C VAL A 121 -7.42 -8.07 -2.67
N TYR A 122 -8.33 -7.98 -1.69
CA TYR A 122 -8.27 -6.93 -0.67
C TYR A 122 -6.97 -7.03 0.16
N TYR A 123 -6.58 -8.24 0.55
CA TYR A 123 -5.34 -8.49 1.27
C TYR A 123 -4.12 -8.08 0.43
N LEU A 124 -4.10 -8.41 -0.86
CA LEU A 124 -3.05 -7.99 -1.79
C LEU A 124 -2.92 -6.47 -1.85
N CYS A 125 -4.02 -5.74 -2.05
CA CYS A 125 -4.01 -4.27 -2.06
C CYS A 125 -3.40 -3.68 -0.77
N VAL A 126 -3.77 -4.23 0.39
CA VAL A 126 -3.24 -3.80 1.70
C VAL A 126 -1.75 -4.14 1.85
N ALA A 127 -1.34 -5.32 1.42
CA ALA A 127 0.06 -5.77 1.43
C ALA A 127 0.93 -4.89 0.52
N LEU A 128 0.38 -4.41 -0.60
CA LEU A 128 1.01 -3.45 -1.51
C LEU A 128 0.98 -2.00 -1.03
N GLY A 129 0.45 -1.74 0.17
CA GLY A 129 0.55 -0.44 0.81
C GLY A 129 -0.77 0.33 0.93
N PHE A 130 -1.91 -0.21 0.49
CA PHE A 130 -3.19 0.47 0.67
C PHE A 130 -3.50 0.68 2.17
N ARG A 131 -3.95 1.88 2.54
CA ARG A 131 -4.31 2.25 3.92
C ARG A 131 -5.70 2.84 4.04
N GLY A 132 -6.14 3.69 3.11
CA GLY A 132 -7.44 4.37 3.23
C GLY A 132 -7.63 5.06 4.59
N GLU A 133 -8.80 4.90 5.22
CA GLU A 133 -9.08 5.49 6.54
C GLU A 133 -8.24 4.89 7.69
N MET A 134 -7.71 3.67 7.52
CA MET A 134 -6.88 3.02 8.53
C MET A 134 -5.47 3.61 8.62
N ARG A 135 -5.11 4.60 7.79
CA ARG A 135 -3.81 5.30 7.83
C ARG A 135 -3.50 5.88 9.21
N SER A 136 -4.51 6.34 9.95
CA SER A 136 -4.37 6.90 11.31
C SER A 136 -4.47 5.86 12.43
N GLN A 137 -4.72 4.58 12.10
CA GLN A 137 -5.03 3.51 13.06
C GLN A 137 -4.20 2.25 12.80
N PRO A 138 -2.87 2.30 12.96
CA PRO A 138 -1.96 1.20 12.60
C PRO A 138 -2.27 -0.10 13.33
N GLU A 139 -2.75 -0.04 14.58
CA GLU A 139 -3.11 -1.25 15.35
C GLU A 139 -4.30 -1.99 14.75
N LYS A 140 -5.32 -1.26 14.27
CA LYS A 140 -6.48 -1.87 13.61
C LYS A 140 -6.08 -2.49 12.28
N LEU A 141 -5.23 -1.81 11.53
CA LEU A 141 -4.66 -2.33 10.29
C LEU A 141 -3.90 -3.63 10.52
N ASN A 142 -2.97 -3.66 11.48
CA ASN A 142 -2.18 -4.84 11.80
C ASN A 142 -3.05 -6.02 12.26
N SER A 143 -4.09 -5.74 13.06
CA SER A 143 -5.06 -6.74 13.48
C SER A 143 -5.84 -7.32 12.29
N TRP A 144 -6.29 -6.46 11.37
CA TRP A 144 -6.97 -6.91 10.15
C TRP A 144 -6.05 -7.75 9.27
N ILE A 145 -4.80 -7.30 9.01
CA ILE A 145 -3.80 -8.04 8.24
C ILE A 145 -3.56 -9.43 8.83
N SER A 146 -3.46 -9.53 10.16
CA SER A 146 -3.23 -10.80 10.85
C SER A 146 -4.40 -11.77 10.64
N ARG A 147 -5.64 -11.30 10.78
CA ARG A 147 -6.85 -12.11 10.52
C ARG A 147 -6.97 -12.51 9.05
N ALA A 148 -6.80 -11.57 8.14
CA ALA A 148 -6.87 -11.80 6.71
C ALA A 148 -5.79 -12.77 6.23
N ARG A 149 -4.56 -12.67 6.75
CA ARG A 149 -3.48 -13.62 6.44
C ARG A 149 -3.82 -15.05 6.86
N VAL A 150 -4.43 -15.23 8.04
CA VAL A 150 -4.85 -16.56 8.50
C VAL A 150 -5.94 -17.11 7.58
N ALA A 151 -6.97 -16.31 7.28
CA ALA A 151 -8.07 -16.73 6.41
C ALA A 151 -7.61 -17.02 4.96
N VAL A 152 -6.69 -16.22 4.40
CA VAL A 152 -6.09 -16.48 3.08
C VAL A 152 -5.11 -17.66 3.13
N GLY A 153 -4.42 -17.87 4.25
CA GLY A 153 -3.46 -18.97 4.41
C GLY A 153 -4.11 -20.34 4.66
N ASP A 154 -5.38 -20.36 5.08
CA ASP A 154 -6.20 -21.56 5.30
C ASP A 154 -6.83 -22.07 3.99
N VAL A 155 -6.14 -21.89 2.85
CA VAL A 155 -6.54 -22.51 1.58
C VAL A 155 -6.29 -24.02 1.69
N ASP A 156 -7.39 -24.77 1.61
CA ASP A 156 -7.54 -26.22 1.77
C ASP A 156 -6.74 -27.09 0.75
N ASP A 157 -5.72 -26.55 0.08
CA ASP A 157 -5.03 -27.17 -1.07
C ASP A 157 -3.49 -27.19 -0.98
N LEU A 158 -2.92 -26.99 0.21
CA LEU A 158 -1.49 -27.20 0.43
C LEU A 158 -1.25 -28.20 1.57
N GLN A 159 -1.58 -29.46 1.31
CA GLN A 159 -0.72 -30.57 1.72
C GLN A 159 0.65 -30.47 0.99
N VAL A 160 1.31 -29.32 1.06
CA VAL A 160 2.72 -29.23 0.72
C VAL A 160 3.44 -29.84 1.90
N SER A 161 3.95 -31.04 1.69
CA SER A 161 4.99 -31.60 2.55
C SER A 161 6.09 -30.55 2.65
N LEU A 162 6.13 -29.90 3.80
CA LEU A 162 7.07 -28.85 4.15
C LEU A 162 8.45 -29.50 4.41
N GLU A 163 8.96 -30.24 3.43
CA GLU A 163 10.33 -30.74 3.45
C GLU A 163 11.25 -29.59 3.01
N ALA A 164 11.62 -28.80 4.01
CA ALA A 164 12.92 -28.16 4.13
C ALA A 164 13.39 -27.31 2.92
N GLU A 165 12.64 -26.28 2.54
CA GLU A 165 13.30 -25.09 1.99
C GLU A 165 13.88 -24.29 3.17
N LEU A 166 15.16 -24.52 3.44
CA LEU A 166 15.97 -23.62 4.26
C LEU A 166 15.80 -22.19 3.71
N PRO A 167 15.58 -21.18 4.57
CA PRO A 167 15.52 -19.81 4.09
C PRO A 167 16.81 -19.48 3.33
N PRO A 168 16.74 -18.80 2.17
CA PRO A 168 17.94 -18.35 1.48
C PRO A 168 18.79 -17.55 2.45
N SER A 169 20.10 -17.79 2.45
CA SER A 169 21.05 -17.06 3.31
C SER A 169 20.91 -15.57 3.05
N CYS A 170 20.23 -14.89 3.98
CA CYS A 170 20.10 -13.45 3.99
C CYS A 170 21.48 -12.84 4.29
N GLU A 171 22.32 -12.70 3.26
CA GLU A 171 23.57 -11.91 3.30
C GLU A 171 23.29 -10.41 3.20
N ALA A 172 22.10 -9.96 3.59
CA ALA A 172 21.81 -8.54 3.72
C ALA A 172 22.61 -7.99 4.91
N ARG A 173 23.57 -7.10 4.63
CA ARG A 173 24.35 -6.38 5.64
C ARG A 173 23.37 -5.64 6.57
N PRO A 174 23.40 -5.87 7.89
CA PRO A 174 22.43 -5.25 8.80
C PRO A 174 22.51 -3.73 8.69
N LEU A 175 21.36 -3.07 8.47
CA LEU A 175 21.24 -1.63 8.39
C LEU A 175 21.61 -1.00 9.75
N ARG A 176 22.89 -0.67 9.93
CA ARG A 176 23.45 -0.02 11.13
C ARG A 176 23.09 1.48 11.25
N GLY A 177 22.08 1.95 10.53
CA GLY A 177 21.69 3.37 10.46
C GLY A 177 21.24 3.92 11.82
N GLU A 178 20.45 3.14 12.55
CA GLU A 178 19.89 3.53 13.85
C GLU A 178 20.97 3.84 14.91
N ARG A 179 22.00 2.99 15.01
CA ARG A 179 23.11 3.21 15.95
C ARG A 179 23.93 4.44 15.59
N ARG A 180 24.13 4.73 14.30
CA ARG A 180 24.86 5.94 13.87
C ARG A 180 24.10 7.20 14.24
N MET A 181 22.78 7.22 14.05
CA MET A 181 21.95 8.37 14.40
C MET A 181 21.94 8.64 15.91
N GLN A 182 21.83 7.58 16.74
CA GLN A 182 21.94 7.71 18.20
C GLN A 182 23.29 8.29 18.64
N THR A 183 24.39 7.83 18.03
CA THR A 183 25.73 8.38 18.37
C THR A 183 25.91 9.84 17.96
N MET A 184 25.32 10.26 16.83
CA MET A 184 25.40 11.68 16.40
C MET A 184 24.60 12.60 17.32
N ILE A 185 23.40 12.19 17.72
CA ILE A 185 22.56 12.96 18.66
C ILE A 185 23.25 13.09 20.01
N ALA A 186 23.80 11.99 20.55
CA ALA A 186 24.52 12.02 21.83
C ALA A 186 25.75 12.95 21.78
N ALA A 187 26.53 12.90 20.69
CA ALA A 187 27.68 13.78 20.51
C ALA A 187 27.26 15.26 20.42
N ALA A 188 26.19 15.57 19.68
CA ALA A 188 25.68 16.94 19.56
C ALA A 188 25.20 17.49 20.92
N CYS A 189 24.53 16.69 21.74
CA CYS A 189 24.11 17.10 23.08
C CYS A 189 25.31 17.41 24.00
N VAL A 190 26.36 16.58 23.97
CA VAL A 190 27.58 16.80 24.77
C VAL A 190 28.29 18.07 24.35
N VAL A 191 28.47 18.29 23.05
CA VAL A 191 29.09 19.52 22.52
C VAL A 191 28.28 20.75 22.92
N GLY A 192 26.94 20.69 22.80
CA GLY A 192 26.07 21.78 23.23
C GLY A 192 26.21 22.14 24.71
N LEU A 193 26.27 21.13 25.59
CA LEU A 193 26.45 21.34 27.03
C LEU A 193 27.81 21.96 27.37
N ILE A 194 28.86 21.61 26.64
CA ILE A 194 30.20 22.19 26.84
C ILE A 194 30.27 23.61 26.26
N ALA A 195 29.64 23.87 25.12
CA ALA A 195 29.68 25.17 24.45
C ALA A 195 28.83 26.23 25.16
N ALA A 196 27.75 25.83 25.83
CA ALA A 196 26.85 26.75 26.54
C ALA A 196 27.57 27.70 27.53
N PRO A 197 28.41 27.24 28.48
CA PRO A 197 29.11 28.14 29.41
C PRO A 197 30.10 29.09 28.72
N PHE A 198 30.75 28.65 27.63
CA PHE A 198 31.65 29.50 26.84
C PHE A 198 30.87 30.60 26.12
N LEU A 199 29.74 30.25 25.50
CA LEU A 199 28.87 31.21 24.83
C LEU A 199 28.29 32.21 25.82
N THR A 200 27.83 31.76 27.01
CA THR A 200 27.35 32.68 28.04
C THR A 200 28.44 33.62 28.53
N PHE A 201 29.68 33.13 28.68
CA PHE A 201 30.82 33.97 29.08
C PHE A 201 31.14 35.04 28.03
N VAL A 202 31.20 34.65 26.75
CA VAL A 202 31.45 35.58 25.63
C VAL A 202 30.36 36.65 25.53
N VAL A 203 29.09 36.27 25.67
CA VAL A 203 27.97 37.23 25.65
C VAL A 203 28.08 38.22 26.81
N VAL A 204 28.41 37.75 28.02
CA VAL A 204 28.57 38.64 29.18
C VAL A 204 29.77 39.57 29.04
N ASP A 205 30.92 39.10 28.54
CA ASP A 205 32.10 39.96 28.31
C ASP A 205 31.83 41.01 27.23
N TRP A 206 31.04 40.67 26.21
CA TRP A 206 30.74 41.59 25.11
C TRP A 206 29.75 42.68 25.49
N PHE A 207 28.75 42.38 26.33
CA PHE A 207 27.78 43.36 26.83
C PHE A 207 28.24 44.10 28.11
N GLY A 208 29.29 43.62 28.76
CA GLY A 208 29.85 44.22 29.98
C GLY A 208 30.91 45.31 29.75
N ARG A 209 31.26 45.60 28.50
CA ARG A 209 32.13 46.73 28.09
C ARG A 209 31.31 47.84 27.45
#